data_AF-A0A6N3VA98-F1
#
_entry.id   AF-A0A6N3VA98-F1
#
_cell.length_a   1.000
_cell.length_b   1.000
_cell.length_c   1.000
_cell.angle_alpha   90.00
_cell.angle_beta   90.00
_cell.angle_gamma   90.00
#
_symmetry.space_group_name_H-M   'P 1'
#
loop_
_entity.id
_entity.type
_entity.pdbx_description
1 polymer ?
#
loop_
_entity_poly.entity_id
_entity_poly.type
_entity_poly.pdbx_seq_one_letter_code
_entity_poly.pdbx_strand_id
1 'polypeptide(L)'
;MDFQRNIIITGGAGFIGSHVVRLFVNKYPDYHIINLDKLTYAGNLTNLKDIENKPNYTFVKADICDFEMMLKIFKQYHVDGVIHLAAESHVDRNIRDPFTFARTNIL
;
A
#
# COMPACT_ATOMS: atom_id res chain seq x y z
N MET A 1 -1.37 19.94 -9.04
CA MET A 1 -2.37 20.07 -7.96
C MET A 1 -1.58 19.88 -6.69
N ASP A 2 -1.59 20.87 -5.79
CA ASP A 2 -0.93 20.72 -4.50
C ASP A 2 -1.93 20.08 -3.53
N PHE A 3 -1.73 18.80 -3.24
CA PHE A 3 -2.51 18.10 -2.22
C PHE A 3 -2.09 18.58 -0.83
N GLN A 4 -3.05 18.67 0.10
CA GLN A 4 -2.78 19.13 1.47
C GLN A 4 -1.96 18.12 2.27
N ARG A 5 -2.08 16.82 1.95
CA ARG A 5 -1.31 15.72 2.56
C ARG A 5 -1.07 14.60 1.56
N ASN A 6 0.07 13.94 1.68
CA ASN A 6 0.45 12.73 0.95
C ASN A 6 0.53 11.54 1.91
N ILE A 7 -0.38 10.58 1.77
CA ILE A 7 -0.50 9.43 2.68
C ILE A 7 -0.16 8.15 1.91
N ILE A 8 0.82 7.40 2.40
CA ILE A 8 1.08 6.04 1.92
C ILE A 8 0.16 5.07 2.66
N ILE A 9 -0.49 4.19 1.91
CA ILE A 9 -1.17 3.00 2.45
C ILE A 9 -0.47 1.78 1.84
N THR A 10 0.27 1.05 2.67
CA THR A 10 0.92 -0.21 2.23
C THR A 10 -0.05 -1.38 2.29
N GLY A 11 0.06 -2.35 1.39
CA GLY A 11 -0.83 -3.52 1.36
C GLY A 11 -2.24 -3.17 0.86
N GLY A 12 -2.38 -2.04 0.15
CA GLY A 12 -3.67 -1.50 -0.24
C GLY A 12 -4.41 -2.28 -1.32
N ALA A 13 -3.77 -3.25 -1.98
CA ALA A 13 -4.45 -4.17 -2.90
C ALA A 13 -5.04 -5.41 -2.19
N GLY A 14 -4.71 -5.63 -0.91
CA GLY A 14 -5.29 -6.67 -0.08
C GLY A 14 -6.71 -6.36 0.40
N PHE A 15 -7.34 -7.29 1.12
CA PHE A 15 -8.74 -7.17 1.55
C PHE A 15 -9.04 -5.93 2.39
N ILE A 16 -8.36 -5.75 3.53
CA ILE A 16 -8.57 -4.59 4.40
C ILE A 16 -8.02 -3.33 3.73
N GLY A 17 -6.83 -3.43 3.16
CA GLY A 17 -6.14 -2.34 2.48
C GLY A 17 -7.01 -1.65 1.43
N SER A 18 -7.71 -2.43 0.59
CA SER A 18 -8.52 -1.85 -0.49
C SER A 18 -9.71 -1.04 0.03
N HIS A 19 -10.30 -1.45 1.16
CA HIS A 19 -11.38 -0.70 1.79
C HIS A 19 -10.87 0.62 2.39
N VAL A 20 -9.69 0.61 3.02
CA VAL A 20 -9.07 1.82 3.57
C VAL A 20 -8.67 2.78 2.47
N VAL A 21 -8.02 2.30 1.40
CA VAL A 21 -7.67 3.11 0.22
C VAL A 21 -8.92 3.75 -0.37
N ARG A 22 -9.96 2.95 -0.66
CA ARG A 22 -11.22 3.46 -1.21
C ARG A 22 -11.86 4.52 -0.31
N LEU A 23 -11.88 4.28 1.00
CA LEU A 23 -12.43 5.23 1.97
C LEU A 23 -11.65 6.56 1.92
N PHE A 24 -10.32 6.50 1.96
CA PHE A 24 -9.48 7.70 2.00
C PHE A 24 -9.56 8.52 0.71
N VAL A 25 -9.51 7.86 -0.45
CA VAL A 25 -9.63 8.50 -1.76
C VAL A 25 -10.94 9.29 -1.89
N ASN A 26 -12.05 8.72 -1.41
CA ASN A 26 -13.36 9.37 -1.52
C ASN A 26 -13.65 10.38 -0.40
N LYS A 27 -13.14 10.15 0.82
CA LYS A 27 -13.40 11.00 1.98
C LYS A 27 -12.51 12.25 2.02
N TYR A 28 -11.30 12.16 1.48
CA TYR A 28 -10.30 13.24 1.50
C TYR A 28 -9.84 13.59 0.07
N PRO A 29 -10.67 14.31 -0.71
CA PRO A 29 -10.34 14.64 -2.11
C PRO A 29 -9.08 15.51 -2.25
N ASP A 30 -8.77 16.32 -1.23
CA ASP A 30 -7.59 17.19 -1.19
C ASP A 30 -6.32 16.45 -0.74
N TYR A 31 -6.40 15.16 -0.42
CA TYR A 31 -5.26 14.34 -0.01
C TYR A 31 -4.84 13.42 -1.16
N HIS A 32 -3.54 13.27 -1.35
CA HIS A 32 -2.98 12.28 -2.24
C HIS A 32 -2.84 10.94 -1.52
N ILE A 33 -3.47 9.91 -2.06
CA ILE A 33 -3.41 8.55 -1.52
C ILE A 33 -2.51 7.69 -2.40
N ILE A 34 -1.35 7.32 -1.85
CA ILE A 34 -0.36 6.48 -2.51
C ILE A 34 -0.54 5.04 -1.99
N ASN A 35 -1.18 4.19 -2.80
CA ASN A 35 -1.32 2.77 -2.51
C ASN A 35 -0.04 2.02 -2.93
N LEU A 36 0.69 1.50 -1.96
CA LEU A 36 1.91 0.74 -2.17
C LEU A 36 1.64 -0.75 -1.94
N ASP A 37 1.86 -1.59 -2.94
CA ASP A 37 1.66 -3.04 -2.80
C ASP A 37 2.65 -3.83 -3.66
N LYS A 38 3.13 -4.95 -3.14
CA LYS A 38 4.03 -5.86 -3.86
C LYS A 38 3.25 -6.76 -4.85
N LEU A 39 1.93 -6.82 -4.71
CA LEU A 39 1.02 -7.73 -5.40
C LEU A 39 1.42 -9.19 -5.15
N THR A 40 1.54 -9.56 -3.87
CA THR A 40 1.71 -10.97 -3.48
C THR A 40 0.38 -11.71 -3.62
N TYR A 41 0.26 -12.91 -3.02
CA TYR A 41 -0.88 -13.79 -3.23
C TYR A 41 -2.24 -13.18 -2.88
N ALA A 42 -2.27 -12.23 -1.94
CA ALA A 42 -3.51 -11.59 -1.48
C ALA A 42 -3.80 -10.26 -2.19
N GLY A 43 -2.86 -9.73 -2.97
CA GLY A 43 -3.01 -8.44 -3.63
C GLY A 43 -3.80 -8.57 -4.93
N ASN A 44 -4.90 -7.83 -5.07
CA ASN A 44 -5.71 -7.81 -6.29
C ASN A 44 -6.18 -6.41 -6.66
N LEU A 45 -5.68 -5.87 -7.78
CA LEU A 45 -6.03 -4.54 -8.27
C LEU A 45 -7.50 -4.40 -8.67
N THR A 46 -8.22 -5.49 -8.98
CA THR A 46 -9.66 -5.41 -9.25
C THR A 46 -10.44 -4.88 -8.04
N ASN A 47 -9.88 -5.00 -6.83
CA ASN A 47 -10.47 -4.46 -5.60
C ASN A 47 -10.55 -2.93 -5.59
N LEU A 48 -9.88 -2.24 -6.53
CA LEU A 48 -9.74 -0.78 -6.57
C LEU A 48 -10.17 -0.18 -7.92
N LYS A 49 -10.77 -0.98 -8.80
CA LYS A 49 -11.16 -0.56 -10.15
C LYS A 49 -12.10 0.64 -10.16
N ASP A 50 -12.94 0.77 -9.13
CA ASP A 50 -13.88 1.88 -8.96
C ASP A 50 -13.21 3.23 -8.67
N ILE A 51 -11.94 3.23 -8.25
CA ILE A 51 -11.17 4.45 -7.93
C ILE A 51 -9.87 4.60 -8.73
N GLU A 52 -9.55 3.67 -9.63
CA GLU A 52 -8.25 3.60 -10.31
C GLU A 52 -7.89 4.87 -11.11
N ASN A 53 -8.91 5.61 -11.57
CA ASN A 53 -8.76 6.84 -12.35
C ASN A 53 -9.01 8.11 -11.53
N LYS A 54 -9.12 8.03 -10.19
CA LYS A 54 -9.30 9.21 -9.34
C LYS A 54 -8.02 10.05 -9.36
N PRO A 55 -8.12 11.39 -9.49
CA PRO A 55 -6.95 12.26 -9.65
C PRO A 55 -6.06 12.29 -8.40
N ASN A 56 -6.60 11.92 -7.24
CA ASN A 56 -5.90 11.90 -5.96
C ASN A 56 -5.45 10.49 -5.54
N TYR A 57 -5.47 9.52 -6.45
CA TYR A 57 -5.05 8.15 -6.22
C TYR A 57 -3.86 7.78 -7.09
N THR A 58 -2.81 7.21 -6.48
CA THR A 58 -1.66 6.66 -7.19
C THR A 58 -1.36 5.25 -6.71
N PHE A 59 -1.19 4.31 -7.63
CA PHE A 59 -0.69 2.97 -7.33
C PHE A 59 0.82 2.88 -7.57
N VAL A 60 1.55 2.32 -6.61
CA VAL A 60 2.98 2.05 -6.70
C VAL A 60 3.24 0.59 -6.39
N LYS A 61 3.74 -0.16 -7.38
CA LYS A 61 4.19 -1.53 -7.17
C LYS A 61 5.59 -1.53 -6.57
N ALA A 62 5.71 -1.87 -5.28
CA ALA A 62 6.99 -1.90 -4.58
C ALA A 62 6.97 -2.90 -3.41
N ASP A 63 8.15 -3.32 -2.98
CA ASP A 63 8.35 -4.11 -1.78
C ASP A 63 8.72 -3.18 -0.61
N ILE A 64 8.05 -3.34 0.54
CA ILE A 64 8.35 -2.56 1.75
C ILE A 64 9.75 -2.86 2.31
N CYS A 65 10.31 -4.04 1.99
CA CYS A 65 11.67 -4.42 2.39
C CYS A 65 12.76 -3.80 1.50
N ASP A 66 12.40 -3.14 0.38
CA ASP A 66 13.37 -2.45 -0.48
C ASP A 66 13.59 -1.02 0.02
N PHE A 67 14.59 -0.86 0.89
CA PHE A 67 14.91 0.42 1.54
C PHE A 67 15.17 1.56 0.54
N GLU A 68 15.93 1.30 -0.52
CA GLU A 68 16.27 2.32 -1.52
C GLU A 68 15.04 2.76 -2.31
N MET A 69 14.17 1.81 -2.67
CA MET A 69 12.89 2.12 -3.31
C MET A 69 11.98 2.92 -2.37
N MET A 70 11.87 2.51 -1.11
CA MET A 70 11.07 3.22 -0.12
C MET A 70 11.57 4.66 0.10
N LEU A 71 12.89 4.87 0.21
CA LEU A 71 13.47 6.21 0.28
C LEU A 71 13.14 7.07 -0.94
N LYS A 72 13.19 6.49 -2.15
CA LYS A 72 12.81 7.20 -3.38
C LYS A 72 11.34 7.60 -3.38
N ILE A 73 10.45 6.68 -3.01
CA ILE A 73 9.00 6.94 -2.91
C ILE A 73 8.72 8.04 -1.89
N PHE A 74 9.32 7.97 -0.71
CA PHE A 74 9.14 8.99 0.34
C PHE A 74 9.55 10.38 -0.13
N LYS A 75 10.69 10.48 -0.83
CA LYS A 75 11.19 11.75 -1.40
C LYS A 75 10.32 12.24 -2.56
N GLN A 76 9.94 11.34 -3.47
CA GLN A 76 9.15 11.67 -4.66
C GLN A 76 7.78 12.24 -4.30
N TYR A 77 7.11 11.65 -3.29
CA TYR A 77 5.75 12.01 -2.95
C TYR A 77 5.63 12.95 -1.75
N HIS A 78 6.75 13.38 -1.14
CA HIS A 78 6.75 14.24 0.05
C HIS A 78 5.78 13.73 1.14
N VAL A 79 5.99 12.49 1.58
CA VAL A 79 5.04 11.74 2.43
C VAL A 79 4.88 12.38 3.81
N ASP A 80 3.63 12.63 4.19
CA ASP A 80 3.26 13.20 5.48
C ASP A 80 2.85 12.13 6.51
N GLY A 81 2.40 10.96 6.03
CA GLY A 81 1.90 9.90 6.90
C GLY A 81 1.84 8.54 6.22
N VAL A 82 1.80 7.50 7.07
CA VAL A 82 1.79 6.09 6.63
C VAL A 82 0.72 5.31 7.38
N ILE A 83 -0.05 4.52 6.65
CA ILE A 83 -0.92 3.47 7.18
C ILE A 83 -0.34 2.13 6.72
N HIS A 84 0.17 1.34 7.67
CA HIS A 84 0.91 0.12 7.37
C HIS A 84 0.04 -1.14 7.51
N LEU A 85 -0.34 -1.74 6.38
CA LEU A 85 -1.17 -2.96 6.33
C LEU A 85 -0.52 -4.09 5.52
N ALA A 86 0.63 -3.83 4.86
CA ALA A 86 1.37 -4.86 4.15
C ALA A 86 1.95 -5.87 5.14
N ALA A 87 1.58 -7.13 4.99
CA ALA A 87 2.09 -8.26 5.77
C ALA A 87 1.80 -9.57 5.03
N GLU A 88 2.58 -10.60 5.31
CA GLU A 88 2.19 -11.99 5.03
C GLU A 88 1.42 -12.53 6.23
N SER A 89 0.20 -13.06 6.00
CA SER A 89 -0.75 -13.38 7.08
C SER A 89 -1.39 -14.77 7.01
N HIS A 90 -1.18 -15.53 5.93
CA HIS A 90 -1.81 -16.85 5.77
C HIS A 90 -1.18 -17.92 6.68
N VAL A 91 -1.96 -18.43 7.63
CA VAL A 91 -1.48 -19.40 8.65
C VAL A 91 -0.81 -20.63 8.04
N ASP A 92 -1.46 -21.30 7.09
CA ASP A 92 -0.87 -22.52 6.49
C ASP A 92 0.43 -22.27 5.72
N ARG A 93 0.59 -21.07 5.13
CA ARG A 93 1.83 -20.71 4.42
C ARG A 93 2.94 -20.42 5.42
N ASN A 94 2.63 -19.82 6.56
CA ASN A 94 3.61 -19.59 7.62
C ASN A 94 4.21 -20.91 8.12
N ILE A 95 3.39 -21.96 8.25
CA ILE A 95 3.87 -23.29 8.64
C ILE A 95 4.84 -23.87 7.61
N ARG A 96 4.64 -23.59 6.31
CA ARG A 96 5.46 -24.14 5.22
C ARG A 96 6.70 -23.30 4.90
N ASP A 97 6.60 -21.99 5.02
CA ASP A 97 7.67 -21.04 4.73
C ASP A 97 7.65 -19.85 5.71
N PRO A 98 8.16 -20.04 6.94
CA PRO A 98 8.17 -19.00 7.96
C PRO A 98 9.14 -17.85 7.64
N PHE A 99 10.14 -18.07 6.79
CA PHE A 99 11.14 -17.06 6.45
C PHE A 99 10.55 -15.92 5.61
N THR A 100 9.63 -16.23 4.69
CA THR A 100 8.89 -15.20 3.93
C THR A 100 8.04 -14.30 4.83
N PHE A 101 7.49 -14.87 5.91
CA PHE A 101 6.73 -14.12 6.92
C PHE A 101 7.64 -13.24 7.77
N ALA A 102 8.74 -13.81 8.28
CA ALA A 102 9.73 -13.04 9.05
C ALA A 102 10.31 -11.88 8.24
N ARG A 103 10.61 -12.12 6.95
CA ARG A 103 11.12 -11.09 6.05
C ARG A 103 10.14 -9.95 5.85
N THR A 104 8.90 -10.25 5.49
CA THR A 104 7.91 -9.19 5.22
C THR A 104 7.50 -8.45 6.48
N ASN A 105 7.36 -9.16 7.61
CA ASN A 105 6.71 -8.61 8.79
C ASN A 105 7.69 -8.04 9.83
N ILE A 106 8.99 -8.36 9.76
CA ILE A 106 9.97 -7.97 10.79
C ILE A 106 11.31 -7.47 10.22
N LEU A 107 11.93 -8.21 9.30
CA LEU A 107 13.32 -7.98 8.87
C LEU A 107 13.46 -6.85 7.84
#